data_AF-A0A2D6PAP4-F1
#
_entry.id   AF-A0A2D6PAP4-F1
#
_cell.length_a   1.000
_cell.length_b   1.000
_cell.length_c   1.000
_cell.angle_alpha   90.00
_cell.angle_beta   90.00
_cell.angle_gamma   90.00
#
_symmetry.space_group_name_H-M   'P 1'
#
loop_
_entity.id
_entity.type
_entity.pdbx_description
1 polymer ?
#
loop_
_entity_poly.entity_id
_entity_poly.type
_entity_poly.pdbx_seq_one_letter_code
_entity_poly.pdbx_strand_id
1 'polypeptide(L)'
;MTGFEVYKMYLALKQHFTKEKYDFYKYNGKVRANEKSFEERRDRYFFKKLATKYSGAKLLGYFVANFVNNPKGYLRSFSDDIYTDWKIHQESFTYKFKQDVNTLLDQSTFPYQEAFDRIFKLEPGKHPSVLRLYLSQDISLETLVVFEHCLGFVSDFDRVLTDPIWKETRLKILKYKPFLSIDCTEYKTTILDTIRTKL
;
A
#
# COMPACT_ATOMS: atom_id res chain seq x y z
N MET A 1 -19.98 -6.76 16.85
CA MET A 1 -19.52 -7.51 15.66
C MET A 1 -19.21 -8.94 16.09
N THR A 2 -19.63 -9.95 15.33
CA THR A 2 -19.39 -11.36 15.65
C THR A 2 -18.06 -11.85 15.06
N GLY A 3 -17.51 -12.96 15.57
CA GLY A 3 -16.32 -13.59 14.97
C GLY A 3 -16.52 -13.95 13.50
N PHE A 4 -17.75 -14.31 13.10
CA PHE A 4 -18.07 -14.60 11.70
C PHE A 4 -18.02 -13.34 10.81
N GLU A 5 -18.46 -12.19 11.32
CA GLU A 5 -18.34 -10.91 10.61
C GLU A 5 -16.88 -10.50 10.41
N VAL A 6 -16.04 -10.66 11.44
CA VAL A 6 -14.59 -10.43 11.36
C VAL A 6 -13.96 -11.36 10.31
N TYR A 7 -14.37 -12.64 10.29
CA TYR A 7 -13.93 -13.60 9.29
C TYR A 7 -14.31 -13.19 7.85
N LYS A 8 -15.53 -12.72 7.63
CA LYS A 8 -15.96 -12.20 6.31
C LYS A 8 -15.09 -11.01 5.88
N MET A 9 -14.81 -10.07 6.79
CA MET A 9 -13.93 -8.93 6.49
C MET A 9 -12.52 -9.40 6.12
N TYR A 10 -11.94 -10.33 6.90
CA TYR A 10 -10.65 -10.95 6.57
C TYR A 10 -10.65 -11.59 5.17
N LEU A 11 -11.69 -12.35 4.82
CA LEU A 11 -11.81 -12.96 3.49
C LEU A 11 -11.91 -11.92 2.37
N ALA A 12 -12.66 -10.84 2.60
CA ALA A 12 -12.81 -9.75 1.64
C ALA A 12 -11.48 -9.04 1.39
N LEU A 13 -10.76 -8.70 2.45
CA LEU A 13 -9.46 -8.04 2.33
C LEU A 13 -8.39 -8.98 1.77
N LYS A 14 -8.38 -10.26 2.16
CA LYS A 14 -7.52 -11.27 1.55
C LYS A 14 -7.73 -11.33 0.03
N GLN A 15 -8.98 -11.37 -0.40
CA GLN A 15 -9.30 -11.35 -1.84
C GLN A 15 -8.89 -10.05 -2.50
N HIS A 16 -9.04 -8.90 -1.83
CA HIS A 16 -8.60 -7.61 -2.35
C HIS A 16 -7.09 -7.60 -2.63
N PHE A 17 -6.28 -7.96 -1.64
CA PHE A 17 -4.82 -7.90 -1.76
C PHE A 17 -4.21 -9.02 -2.61
N THR A 18 -4.95 -10.10 -2.91
CA THR A 18 -4.41 -11.24 -3.68
C THR A 18 -5.03 -11.45 -5.06
N LYS A 19 -6.27 -11.00 -5.28
CA LYS A 19 -6.97 -11.15 -6.57
C LYS A 19 -7.04 -9.82 -7.28
N GLU A 20 -6.43 -9.75 -8.46
CA GLU A 20 -6.45 -8.58 -9.33
C GLU A 20 -7.87 -8.03 -9.55
N LYS A 21 -8.84 -8.92 -9.81
CA LYS A 21 -10.23 -8.53 -10.14
C LYS A 21 -11.14 -8.19 -8.96
N TYR A 22 -10.76 -8.52 -7.72
CA TYR A 22 -11.60 -8.24 -6.56
C TYR A 22 -11.23 -6.90 -5.93
N ASP A 23 -12.24 -6.03 -5.72
CA ASP A 23 -12.06 -4.72 -5.10
C ASP A 23 -12.97 -4.60 -3.86
N PHE A 24 -12.37 -4.25 -2.72
CA PHE A 24 -13.07 -4.28 -1.43
C PHE A 24 -14.18 -3.22 -1.38
N TYR A 25 -13.90 -2.01 -1.87
CA TYR A 25 -14.85 -0.91 -1.85
C TYR A 25 -15.91 -1.08 -2.93
N LYS A 26 -15.54 -1.48 -4.16
CA LYS A 26 -16.49 -1.76 -5.24
C LYS A 26 -17.54 -2.80 -4.85
N TYR A 27 -17.14 -3.84 -4.12
CA TYR A 27 -18.04 -4.90 -3.67
C TYR A 27 -18.57 -4.68 -2.25
N ASN A 28 -18.32 -3.53 -1.61
CA ASN A 28 -18.71 -3.23 -0.23
C ASN A 28 -18.34 -4.35 0.77
N GLY A 29 -17.14 -4.91 0.62
CA GLY A 29 -16.62 -6.00 1.44
C GLY A 29 -17.40 -7.33 1.33
N LYS A 30 -18.29 -7.46 0.34
CA LYS A 30 -19.14 -8.66 0.21
C LYS A 30 -18.34 -9.86 -0.29
N VAL A 31 -18.40 -10.93 0.49
CA VAL A 31 -17.85 -12.24 0.14
C VAL A 31 -18.83 -13.35 0.48
N ARG A 32 -18.74 -14.45 -0.25
CA ARG A 32 -19.47 -15.68 0.09
C ARG A 32 -18.71 -16.38 1.21
N ALA A 33 -19.39 -16.61 2.34
CA ALA A 33 -18.90 -17.41 3.45
C ALA A 33 -20.08 -18.12 4.10
N ASN A 34 -19.88 -19.35 4.55
CA ASN A 34 -20.87 -20.14 5.27
C ASN A 34 -20.53 -20.15 6.76
N GLU A 35 -21.51 -19.86 7.62
CA GLU A 35 -21.31 -19.77 9.07
C GLU A 35 -21.05 -21.13 9.72
N LYS A 36 -21.73 -22.18 9.27
CA LYS A 36 -21.47 -23.55 9.73
C LYS A 36 -20.02 -23.96 9.44
N SER A 37 -19.53 -23.70 8.22
CA SER A 37 -18.13 -23.94 7.87
C SER A 37 -17.16 -23.08 8.69
N PHE A 38 -17.55 -21.88 9.11
CA PHE A 38 -16.73 -21.04 9.99
C PHE A 38 -16.62 -21.64 11.40
N GLU A 39 -17.72 -22.14 11.97
CA GLU A 39 -17.70 -22.76 13.30
C GLU A 39 -16.87 -24.06 13.32
N GLU A 40 -16.71 -24.75 12.20
CA GLU A 40 -15.84 -25.93 12.09
C GLU A 40 -14.33 -25.58 12.00
N ARG A 41 -13.97 -24.29 11.82
CA ARG A 41 -12.56 -23.89 11.69
C ARG A 41 -11.78 -24.00 12.99
N ARG A 42 -10.57 -24.56 12.90
CA ARG A 42 -9.61 -24.64 14.02
C ARG A 42 -9.11 -23.27 14.51
N ASP A 43 -9.07 -22.27 13.65
CA ASP A 43 -8.60 -20.92 13.96
C ASP A 43 -9.76 -19.94 14.30
N ARG A 44 -11.00 -20.41 14.47
CA ARG A 44 -12.17 -19.56 14.76
C ARG A 44 -12.00 -18.66 15.98
N TYR A 45 -11.26 -19.13 16.99
CA TYR A 45 -11.00 -18.39 18.23
C TYR A 45 -10.28 -17.06 17.98
N PHE A 46 -9.36 -17.00 17.02
CA PHE A 46 -8.65 -15.76 16.68
C PHE A 46 -9.61 -14.69 16.18
N PHE A 47 -10.59 -15.06 15.33
CA PHE A 47 -11.61 -14.12 14.86
C PHE A 47 -12.54 -13.67 16.00
N LYS A 48 -12.90 -14.58 16.92
CA LYS A 48 -13.69 -14.22 18.13
C LYS A 48 -12.91 -13.26 19.04
N LYS A 49 -11.60 -13.47 19.23
CA LYS A 49 -10.71 -12.58 19.99
C LYS A 49 -10.55 -11.21 19.34
N LEU A 50 -10.40 -11.15 18.01
CA LEU A 50 -10.33 -9.88 17.29
C LEU A 50 -11.66 -9.11 17.37
N ALA A 51 -12.80 -9.82 17.31
CA ALA A 51 -14.12 -9.21 17.44
C ALA A 51 -14.35 -8.51 18.78
N THR A 52 -13.70 -8.97 19.86
CA THR A 52 -13.73 -8.32 21.17
C THR A 52 -12.73 -7.18 21.30
N LYS A 53 -11.66 -7.17 20.49
CA LYS A 53 -10.55 -6.22 20.60
C LYS A 53 -10.74 -4.98 19.73
N TYR A 54 -11.19 -5.17 18.49
CA TYR A 54 -11.30 -4.12 17.48
C TYR A 54 -12.69 -4.10 16.86
N SER A 55 -13.11 -2.91 16.42
CA SER A 55 -14.37 -2.70 15.71
C SER A 55 -14.23 -1.60 14.66
N GLY A 56 -15.12 -1.61 13.67
CA GLY A 56 -15.19 -0.58 12.63
C GLY A 56 -13.86 -0.32 11.93
N ALA A 57 -13.46 0.95 11.87
CA ALA A 57 -12.25 1.40 11.19
C ALA A 57 -10.96 0.81 11.78
N LYS A 58 -10.90 0.56 13.10
CA LYS A 58 -9.71 -0.04 13.73
C LYS A 58 -9.47 -1.48 13.27
N LEU A 59 -10.54 -2.25 13.12
CA LEU A 59 -10.43 -3.62 12.62
C LEU A 59 -10.03 -3.65 11.14
N LEU A 60 -10.62 -2.75 10.35
CA LEU A 60 -10.22 -2.57 8.94
C LEU A 60 -8.73 -2.21 8.84
N GLY A 61 -8.28 -1.22 9.60
CA GLY A 61 -6.87 -0.79 9.65
C GLY A 61 -5.93 -1.92 10.07
N TYR A 62 -6.30 -2.70 11.10
CA TYR A 62 -5.54 -3.87 11.53
C TYR A 62 -5.31 -4.87 10.40
N PHE A 63 -6.37 -5.19 9.65
CA PHE A 63 -6.25 -6.10 8.51
C PHE A 63 -5.48 -5.49 7.35
N VAL A 64 -5.72 -4.22 7.01
CA VAL A 64 -5.00 -3.51 5.94
C VAL A 64 -3.50 -3.50 6.22
N ALA A 65 -3.09 -3.10 7.43
CA ALA A 65 -1.68 -3.09 7.83
C ALA A 65 -1.01 -4.46 7.63
N ASN A 66 -1.65 -5.51 8.12
CA ASN A 66 -1.12 -6.86 8.03
C ASN A 66 -1.11 -7.42 6.59
N PHE A 67 -2.12 -7.12 5.77
CA PHE A 67 -2.13 -7.54 4.37
C PHE A 67 -1.19 -6.71 3.49
N VAL A 68 -0.96 -5.44 3.78
CA VAL A 68 0.04 -4.63 3.07
C VAL A 68 1.44 -5.16 3.35
N ASN A 69 1.73 -5.49 4.61
CA ASN A 69 2.99 -6.12 5.01
C ASN A 69 3.18 -7.51 4.37
N ASN A 70 2.15 -8.36 4.42
CA ASN A 70 2.18 -9.69 3.80
C ASN A 70 0.85 -10.03 3.10
N PRO A 71 0.71 -9.74 1.79
CA PRO A 71 -0.54 -9.97 1.04
C PRO A 71 -0.98 -11.43 1.02
N LYS A 72 -0.03 -12.36 1.05
CA LYS A 72 -0.28 -13.82 1.07
C LYS A 72 -0.44 -14.36 2.50
N GLY A 73 -0.35 -13.49 3.50
CA GLY A 73 -0.43 -13.82 4.91
C GLY A 73 -1.71 -14.57 5.29
N TYR A 74 -1.60 -15.30 6.40
CA TYR A 74 -2.72 -15.96 7.05
C TYR A 74 -2.89 -15.35 8.44
N LEU A 75 -4.06 -15.53 9.04
CA LEU A 75 -4.38 -14.87 10.31
C LEU A 75 -3.33 -15.08 11.43
N ARG A 76 -2.62 -16.21 11.43
CA ARG A 76 -1.56 -16.50 12.42
C ARG A 76 -0.30 -15.66 12.25
N SER A 77 -0.03 -15.14 11.06
CA SER A 77 1.10 -14.23 10.80
C SER A 77 0.74 -12.78 11.09
N PHE A 78 -0.49 -12.49 11.53
CA PHE A 78 -0.93 -11.12 11.78
C PHE A 78 -0.57 -10.74 13.21
N SER A 79 -0.06 -9.53 13.39
CA SER A 79 0.35 -9.03 14.70
C SER A 79 -0.16 -7.62 14.95
N ASP A 80 -0.23 -7.27 16.24
CA ASP A 80 -0.54 -5.93 16.69
C ASP A 80 0.64 -4.97 16.47
N ASP A 81 1.86 -5.49 16.46
CA ASP A 81 3.08 -4.71 16.20
C ASP A 81 3.04 -4.14 14.77
N ILE A 82 2.74 -4.98 13.76
CA ILE A 82 2.58 -4.53 12.36
C ILE A 82 1.51 -3.44 12.25
N TYR A 83 0.39 -3.59 12.96
CA TYR A 83 -0.67 -2.58 12.96
C TYR A 83 -0.24 -1.28 13.65
N THR A 84 0.52 -1.39 14.74
CA THR A 84 1.02 -0.23 15.49
C THR A 84 2.04 0.55 14.66
N ASP A 85 3.00 -0.14 14.05
CA ASP A 85 4.00 0.45 13.17
C ASP A 85 3.34 1.12 11.96
N TRP A 86 2.38 0.42 11.34
CA TRP A 86 1.59 1.00 10.26
C TRP A 86 0.88 2.28 10.68
N LYS A 87 0.24 2.31 11.85
CA LYS A 87 -0.44 3.50 12.38
C LYS A 87 0.54 4.66 12.60
N ILE A 88 1.71 4.39 13.18
CA ILE A 88 2.76 5.40 13.38
C ILE A 88 3.22 5.97 12.04
N HIS A 89 3.42 5.10 11.03
CA HIS A 89 3.78 5.54 9.68
C HIS A 89 2.68 6.39 9.05
N GLN A 90 1.40 6.02 9.17
CA GLN A 90 0.29 6.82 8.67
C GLN A 90 0.26 8.22 9.31
N GLU A 91 0.47 8.31 10.63
CA GLU A 91 0.45 9.58 11.38
C GLU A 91 1.64 10.49 11.04
N SER A 92 2.77 9.92 10.63
CA SER A 92 4.01 10.64 10.31
C SER A 92 4.30 10.72 8.81
N PHE A 93 3.36 10.30 7.95
CA PHE A 93 3.65 10.03 6.55
C PHE A 93 4.07 11.28 5.78
N THR A 94 3.49 12.47 6.00
CA THR A 94 3.91 13.69 5.30
C THR A 94 5.40 13.99 5.50
N TYR A 95 5.92 13.79 6.71
CA TYR A 95 7.35 13.96 6.98
C TYR A 95 8.20 12.91 6.25
N LYS A 96 7.81 11.63 6.33
CA LYS A 96 8.50 10.54 5.62
C LYS A 96 8.45 10.74 4.10
N PHE A 97 7.33 11.18 3.55
CA PHE A 97 7.19 11.48 2.13
C PHE A 97 8.16 12.58 1.69
N LYS A 98 8.31 13.65 2.47
CA LYS A 98 9.32 14.68 2.20
C LYS A 98 10.73 14.09 2.19
N GLN A 99 11.07 13.20 3.12
CA GLN A 99 12.36 12.51 3.13
C GLN A 99 12.54 11.63 1.89
N ASP A 100 11.53 10.83 1.53
CA ASP A 100 11.56 9.96 0.36
C ASP A 100 11.76 10.76 -0.94
N VAL A 101 11.10 11.92 -1.07
CA VAL A 101 11.30 12.84 -2.21
C VAL A 101 12.72 13.40 -2.22
N ASN A 102 13.30 13.76 -1.06
CA ASN A 102 14.70 14.19 -1.00
C ASN A 102 15.64 13.08 -1.50
N THR A 103 15.47 11.85 -1.02
CA THR A 103 16.26 10.68 -1.42
C THR A 103 16.14 10.40 -2.92
N LEU A 104 14.94 10.56 -3.50
CA LEU A 104 14.70 10.42 -4.93
C LEU A 104 15.45 11.46 -5.75
N LEU A 105 15.46 12.72 -5.29
CA LEU A 105 16.15 13.81 -5.97
C LEU A 105 17.68 13.69 -5.86
N ASP A 106 18.21 13.11 -4.79
CA ASP A 106 19.65 12.86 -4.60
C ASP A 106 20.24 11.87 -5.62
N GLN A 107 19.40 11.14 -6.37
CA GLN A 107 19.84 10.29 -7.48
C GLN A 107 20.24 11.09 -8.74
N SER A 108 19.94 12.39 -8.79
CA SER A 108 20.20 13.22 -9.96
C SER A 108 21.44 14.10 -9.76
N THR A 109 22.38 14.02 -10.70
CA THR A 109 23.54 14.93 -10.80
C THR A 109 23.28 16.15 -11.70
N PHE A 110 22.04 16.31 -12.18
CA PHE A 110 21.61 17.31 -13.17
C PHE A 110 20.85 18.47 -12.52
N PRO A 111 20.61 19.60 -13.23
CA PRO A 111 19.78 20.69 -12.74
C PRO A 111 18.43 20.19 -12.21
N TYR A 112 18.04 20.59 -11.00
CA TYR A 112 16.92 19.99 -10.26
C TYR A 112 15.56 20.07 -10.95
N GLN A 113 15.41 21.01 -11.91
CA GLN A 113 14.19 21.16 -12.71
C GLN A 113 13.87 19.91 -13.55
N GLU A 114 14.87 19.13 -13.96
CA GLU A 114 14.67 17.86 -14.67
C GLU A 114 14.80 16.63 -13.77
N ALA A 115 15.27 16.81 -12.52
CA ALA A 115 15.61 15.71 -11.63
C ALA A 115 14.38 14.86 -11.29
N PHE A 116 13.22 15.51 -11.07
CA PHE A 116 12.00 14.81 -10.68
C PHE A 116 11.45 13.92 -11.80
N ASP A 117 11.28 14.44 -13.02
CA ASP A 117 10.75 13.64 -14.13
C ASP A 117 11.65 12.44 -14.46
N ARG A 118 12.97 12.60 -14.29
CA ARG A 118 13.95 11.53 -14.54
C ARG A 118 13.83 10.35 -13.57
N ILE A 119 13.27 10.52 -12.38
CA ILE A 119 13.08 9.38 -11.45
C ILE A 119 12.09 8.34 -12.02
N PHE A 120 11.19 8.77 -12.92
CA PHE A 120 10.22 7.94 -13.62
C PHE A 120 10.68 7.50 -15.02
N LYS A 121 11.86 7.93 -15.48
CA LYS A 121 12.34 7.63 -16.83
C LYS A 121 12.48 6.12 -17.04
N LEU A 122 11.76 5.61 -18.03
CA LEU A 122 11.78 4.21 -18.42
C LEU A 122 12.87 3.96 -19.46
N GLU A 123 13.66 2.90 -19.26
CA GLU A 123 14.62 2.39 -20.24
C GLU A 123 14.37 0.89 -20.44
N PRO A 124 14.37 0.37 -21.69
CA PRO A 124 14.19 -1.05 -21.93
C PRO A 124 15.16 -1.90 -21.11
N GLY A 125 14.62 -2.89 -20.38
CA GLY A 125 15.42 -3.80 -19.57
C GLY A 125 15.96 -3.24 -18.25
N LYS A 126 15.57 -2.02 -17.85
CA LYS A 126 15.98 -1.43 -16.56
C LYS A 126 14.80 -0.91 -15.75
N HIS A 127 14.88 -1.12 -14.43
CA HIS A 127 13.93 -0.51 -13.51
C HIS A 127 14.26 0.98 -13.31
N PRO A 128 13.26 1.88 -13.38
CA PRO A 128 13.46 3.30 -13.12
C PRO A 128 13.87 3.55 -11.66
N SER A 129 14.50 4.69 -11.38
CA SER A 129 15.04 5.00 -10.06
C SER A 129 13.99 4.92 -8.95
N VAL A 130 12.78 5.39 -9.21
CA VAL A 130 11.67 5.29 -8.23
C VAL A 130 11.35 3.85 -7.84
N LEU A 131 11.39 2.92 -8.80
CA LEU A 131 11.16 1.50 -8.52
C LEU A 131 12.36 0.87 -7.82
N ARG A 132 13.60 1.20 -8.24
CA ARG A 132 14.82 0.68 -7.62
C ARG A 132 14.92 1.07 -6.14
N LEU A 133 14.68 2.34 -5.82
CA LEU A 133 14.72 2.85 -4.44
C LEU A 133 13.62 2.25 -3.56
N TYR A 134 12.45 1.95 -4.13
CA TYR A 134 11.42 1.20 -3.41
C TYR A 134 11.87 -0.24 -3.12
N LEU A 135 12.47 -0.91 -4.10
CA LEU A 135 12.94 -2.29 -3.94
C LEU A 135 14.10 -2.41 -2.95
N SER A 136 14.94 -1.37 -2.82
CA SER A 136 15.98 -1.27 -1.78
C SER A 136 15.46 -0.78 -0.43
N GLN A 137 14.16 -0.49 -0.30
CA GLN A 137 13.50 0.03 0.90
C GLN A 137 13.96 1.45 1.32
N ASP A 138 14.58 2.19 0.41
CA ASP A 138 14.97 3.59 0.65
C ASP A 138 13.75 4.52 0.66
N ILE A 139 12.71 4.17 -0.10
CA ILE A 139 11.41 4.84 -0.08
C ILE A 139 10.26 3.88 0.24
N SER A 140 9.19 4.43 0.81
CA SER A 140 8.02 3.68 1.25
C SER A 140 7.07 3.29 0.10
N LEU A 141 6.22 2.28 0.34
CA LEU A 141 5.15 1.93 -0.59
C LEU A 141 4.13 3.07 -0.70
N GLU A 142 3.82 3.73 0.42
CA GLU A 142 2.93 4.88 0.50
C GLU A 142 3.38 6.00 -0.45
N THR A 143 4.68 6.27 -0.56
CA THR A 143 5.24 7.22 -1.53
C THR A 143 4.88 6.84 -2.97
N LEU A 144 5.01 5.56 -3.35
CA LEU A 144 4.57 5.10 -4.67
C LEU A 144 3.06 5.24 -4.85
N VAL A 145 2.27 4.99 -3.80
CA VAL A 145 0.81 5.16 -3.86
C VAL A 145 0.42 6.62 -4.05
N VAL A 146 1.10 7.57 -3.39
CA VAL A 146 0.90 9.01 -3.61
C VAL A 146 1.21 9.39 -5.05
N PHE A 147 2.36 8.95 -5.59
CA PHE A 147 2.70 9.23 -6.98
C PHE A 147 1.68 8.64 -7.95
N GLU A 148 1.22 7.41 -7.72
CA GLU A 148 0.19 6.81 -8.54
C GLU A 148 -1.15 7.56 -8.41
N HIS A 149 -1.53 7.96 -7.20
CA HIS A 149 -2.79 8.69 -6.97
C HIS A 149 -2.78 10.09 -7.61
N CYS A 150 -1.65 10.80 -7.54
CA CYS A 150 -1.57 12.20 -7.94
C CYS A 150 -0.99 12.45 -9.34
N LEU A 151 -0.23 11.49 -9.89
CA LEU A 151 0.49 11.59 -11.16
C LEU A 151 0.14 10.46 -12.15
N GLY A 152 -0.32 9.29 -11.68
CA GLY A 152 -0.82 8.21 -12.55
C GLY A 152 0.24 7.42 -13.33
N PHE A 153 1.45 7.26 -12.76
CA PHE A 153 2.60 6.68 -13.46
C PHE A 153 2.50 5.17 -13.76
N VAL A 154 1.63 4.42 -13.08
CA VAL A 154 1.56 2.95 -13.24
C VAL A 154 1.23 2.56 -14.68
N SER A 155 0.37 3.33 -15.35
CA SER A 155 -0.05 3.02 -16.73
C SER A 155 1.09 3.15 -17.76
N ASP A 156 2.02 4.08 -17.55
CA ASP A 156 3.20 4.23 -18.40
C ASP A 156 4.21 3.12 -18.14
N PHE A 157 4.37 2.72 -16.88
CA PHE A 157 5.24 1.60 -16.50
C PHE A 157 4.71 0.29 -17.07
N ASP A 158 3.39 0.05 -17.05
CA ASP A 158 2.77 -1.17 -17.60
C ASP A 158 3.02 -1.36 -19.10
N ARG A 159 3.29 -0.29 -19.84
CA ARG A 159 3.64 -0.36 -21.28
C ARG A 159 5.05 -0.88 -21.54
N VAL A 160 5.95 -0.75 -20.56
CA VAL A 160 7.39 -1.02 -20.74
C VAL A 160 7.87 -2.17 -19.84
N LEU A 161 7.43 -2.21 -18.59
CA LEU A 161 7.82 -3.19 -17.59
C LEU A 161 6.83 -4.36 -17.60
N THR A 162 7.30 -5.54 -17.98
CA THR A 162 6.47 -6.76 -18.03
C THR A 162 6.91 -7.84 -17.05
N ASP A 163 7.98 -7.56 -16.29
CA ASP A 163 8.61 -8.53 -15.40
C ASP A 163 7.75 -8.82 -14.14
N PRO A 164 7.97 -9.97 -13.48
CA PRO A 164 7.20 -10.35 -12.30
C PRO A 164 7.31 -9.38 -11.13
N ILE A 165 8.47 -8.74 -10.92
CA ILE A 165 8.71 -7.81 -9.81
C ILE A 165 7.82 -6.58 -9.98
N TRP A 166 7.75 -6.03 -11.19
CA TRP A 166 6.82 -4.93 -11.49
C TRP A 166 5.37 -5.37 -11.34
N LYS A 167 4.99 -6.55 -11.85
CA LYS A 167 3.62 -7.08 -11.72
C LYS A 167 3.16 -7.22 -10.27
N GLU A 168 4.04 -7.65 -9.37
CA GLU A 168 3.73 -7.72 -7.94
C GLU A 168 3.69 -6.31 -7.31
N THR A 169 4.64 -5.44 -7.64
CA THR A 169 4.72 -4.07 -7.11
C THR A 169 3.50 -3.25 -7.50
N ARG A 170 3.11 -3.25 -8.79
CA ARG A 170 1.92 -2.53 -9.27
C ARG A 170 0.65 -3.01 -8.57
N LEU A 171 0.54 -4.33 -8.32
CA LEU A 171 -0.62 -4.89 -7.64
C LEU A 171 -0.70 -4.36 -6.21
N LYS A 172 0.43 -4.33 -5.48
CA LYS A 172 0.49 -3.75 -4.14
C LYS A 172 0.08 -2.28 -4.14
N ILE A 173 0.63 -1.47 -5.05
CA ILE A 173 0.29 -0.05 -5.18
C ILE A 173 -1.23 0.12 -5.37
N LEU A 174 -1.80 -0.56 -6.37
CA LEU A 174 -3.21 -0.41 -6.73
C LEU A 174 -4.16 -0.93 -5.65
N LYS A 175 -3.80 -2.01 -4.96
CA LYS A 175 -4.60 -2.58 -3.86
C LYS A 175 -4.47 -1.80 -2.56
N TYR A 176 -3.39 -1.07 -2.36
CA TYR A 176 -3.25 -0.26 -1.15
C TYR A 176 -3.88 1.13 -1.30
N LYS A 177 -3.81 1.71 -2.51
CA LYS A 177 -4.37 3.02 -2.87
C LYS A 177 -5.72 3.37 -2.24
N PRO A 178 -6.77 2.53 -2.31
CA PRO A 178 -8.08 2.93 -1.82
C PRO A 178 -8.19 3.01 -0.28
N PHE A 179 -7.17 2.58 0.48
CA PHE A 179 -7.15 2.64 1.93
C PHE A 179 -6.39 3.84 2.50
N LEU A 180 -5.80 4.67 1.63
CA LEU A 180 -5.08 5.88 2.03
C LEU A 180 -5.92 7.12 1.76
N SER A 181 -5.87 8.08 2.70
CA SER A 181 -6.43 9.41 2.50
C SER A 181 -5.32 10.32 1.97
N ILE A 182 -5.38 10.69 0.69
CA ILE A 182 -4.31 11.41 0.00
C ILE A 182 -4.83 12.76 -0.47
N ASP A 183 -4.20 13.84 -0.02
CA ASP A 183 -4.40 15.20 -0.57
C ASP A 183 -3.32 15.51 -1.61
N CYS A 184 -3.69 15.44 -2.88
CA CYS A 184 -2.74 15.73 -3.95
C CYS A 184 -2.22 17.16 -3.97
N THR A 185 -2.95 18.12 -3.40
CA THR A 185 -2.50 19.51 -3.31
C THR A 185 -1.34 19.61 -2.32
N GLU A 186 -1.49 19.01 -1.13
CA GLU A 186 -0.44 18.95 -0.11
C GLU A 186 0.82 18.24 -0.62
N TYR A 187 0.65 17.05 -1.21
CA TYR A 187 1.81 16.28 -1.67
C TYR A 187 2.51 16.89 -2.89
N LYS A 188 1.77 17.49 -3.83
CA LYS A 188 2.39 18.24 -4.94
C LYS A 188 3.16 19.46 -4.43
N THR A 189 2.60 20.17 -3.46
CA THR A 189 3.29 21.31 -2.81
C THR A 189 4.59 20.83 -2.15
N THR A 190 4.54 19.72 -1.41
CA THR A 190 5.72 19.13 -0.76
C THR A 190 6.81 18.76 -1.78
N ILE A 191 6.44 18.18 -2.93
CA ILE A 191 7.39 17.88 -4.01
C ILE A 191 8.07 19.17 -4.52
N LEU A 192 7.27 20.17 -4.88
CA LEU A 192 7.76 21.44 -5.44
C LEU A 192 8.67 22.19 -4.45
N ASP A 193 8.28 22.25 -3.18
CA ASP A 193 9.08 22.91 -2.14
C ASP A 193 10.39 22.17 -1.87
N THR A 194 10.38 20.84 -1.94
CA THR A 194 11.61 20.04 -1.80
C THR A 194 12.56 20.27 -2.97
N ILE A 195 12.04 20.33 -4.20
CA ILE A 195 12.84 20.69 -5.39
C ILE A 195 13.44 22.09 -5.23
N ARG A 196 12.65 23.08 -4.79
CA ARG A 196 13.09 24.47 -4.55
C ARG A 196 14.17 24.59 -3.49
N THR A 197 14.09 23.79 -2.43
CA THR A 197 15.05 23.86 -1.30
C THR A 197 16.42 23.27 -1.68
N LYS A 198 16.47 22.36 -2.66
CA LYS A 198 17.72 21.77 -3.16
C LYS A 198 18.41 22.59 -4.25
N LEU A 199 17.67 23.45 -4.97
CA LEU A 199 18.20 24.44 -5.92
C LEU A 199 19.08 25.48 -5.23
#